data_AF-A0A1J3JPS8-F1
#
_entry.id   AF-A0A1J3JPS8-F1
#
_cell.length_a   1.000
_cell.length_b   1.000
_cell.length_c   1.000
_cell.angle_alpha   90.00
_cell.angle_beta   90.00
_cell.angle_gamma   90.00
#
_symmetry.space_group_name_H-M   'P 1'
#
loop_
_entity.id
_entity.type
_entity.pdbx_description
1 polymer ?
#
loop_
_entity_poly.entity_id
_entity_poly.type
_entity_poly.pdbx_seq_one_letter_code
_entity_poly.pdbx_strand_id
1 'polypeptide(L)'
;LCLIESMESFVPLKIKKVIMQTHESGEEPPNLKLKANNAIFFMSFKCNGDDPSGEPLDYQAIVRKTMDGKPGHIRLEVESWAGKP
;
A
#
# COMPACT_ATOMS: atom_id res chain seq x y z
N LEU A 1 14.63 0.15 14.80
CA LEU A 1 14.32 -1.00 13.91
C LEU A 1 12.94 -1.47 14.31
N CYS A 2 11.94 -1.30 13.46
CA CYS A 2 10.66 -1.98 13.68
C CYS A 2 10.93 -3.47 13.45
N LEU A 3 10.71 -4.27 14.48
CA LEU A 3 10.83 -5.72 14.40
C LEU A 3 9.87 -6.18 13.30
N ILE A 4 10.41 -6.85 12.28
CA ILE A 4 9.60 -7.72 11.43
C ILE A 4 9.30 -8.91 12.32
N GLU A 5 8.33 -8.74 13.22
CA GLU A 5 7.70 -9.88 13.86
C GLU A 5 7.07 -10.67 12.72
N SER A 6 7.67 -11.83 12.48
CA SER A 6 7.04 -13.01 11.92
C SER A 6 5.98 -12.75 10.83
N MET A 7 6.30 -13.03 9.56
CA MET A 7 5.31 -13.18 8.48
C MET A 7 4.41 -14.42 8.70
N GLU A 8 4.06 -14.74 9.95
CA GLU A 8 3.17 -15.83 10.33
C GLU A 8 1.77 -15.50 9.83
N SER A 9 1.44 -16.13 8.71
CA SER A 9 0.09 -16.27 8.17
C SER A 9 -0.59 -14.94 7.79
N PHE A 10 -0.23 -14.38 6.63
CA PHE A 10 -1.15 -13.48 5.90
C PHE A 10 -2.33 -14.30 5.33
N VAL A 11 -3.19 -14.80 6.23
CA VAL A 11 -4.49 -15.41 5.94
C VAL A 11 -5.34 -14.37 5.17
N PRO A 12 -5.98 -14.74 4.06
CA PRO A 12 -5.75 -14.12 2.76
C PRO A 12 -6.07 -12.61 2.73
N LEU A 13 -5.05 -11.81 2.43
CA LEU A 13 -5.24 -10.39 2.10
C LEU A 13 -5.98 -10.29 0.75
N LYS A 14 -7.21 -9.77 0.79
CA LYS A 14 -8.03 -9.55 -0.41
C LYS A 14 -8.02 -8.08 -0.80
N ILE A 15 -7.23 -7.73 -1.80
CA ILE A 15 -7.22 -6.38 -2.37
C ILE A 15 -8.60 -6.06 -2.96
N LYS A 16 -9.20 -4.95 -2.53
CA LYS A 16 -10.49 -4.45 -3.04
C LYS A 16 -10.30 -3.37 -4.08
N LYS A 17 -9.44 -2.38 -3.80
CA LYS A 17 -9.19 -1.24 -4.68
C LYS A 17 -7.78 -0.71 -4.47
N VAL A 18 -7.15 -0.30 -5.55
CA VAL A 18 -5.91 0.49 -5.53
C VAL A 18 -6.11 1.67 -6.45
N ILE A 19 -5.90 2.87 -5.92
CA ILE A 19 -5.83 4.11 -6.71
C ILE A 19 -4.39 4.59 -6.59
N MET A 20 -3.76 4.88 -7.74
CA MET A 20 -2.41 5.41 -7.77
C MET A 20 -2.43 6.83 -8.31
N GLN A 21 -1.76 7.74 -7.60
CA GLN A 21 -1.53 9.11 -8.03
C GLN A 21 -0.04 9.32 -8.27
N THR A 22 0.28 9.88 -9.43
CA THR A 22 1.65 10.21 -9.86
C THR A 22 1.68 11.69 -10.26
N HIS A 23 2.86 12.31 -10.23
CA HIS A 23 3.03 13.69 -10.67
C HIS A 23 3.09 13.84 -12.20
N GLU A 24 3.48 12.78 -12.91
CA GLU A 24 3.59 12.74 -14.37
C GLU A 24 2.21 12.97 -15.03
N SER A 25 2.20 13.72 -16.14
CA SER A 25 0.95 14.16 -16.78
C SER A 25 0.06 12.98 -17.14
N GLY A 26 -1.27 13.19 -17.08
CA GLY A 26 -2.27 12.13 -17.25
C GLY A 26 -2.25 11.38 -18.59
N GLU A 27 -1.38 11.77 -19.52
CA GLU A 27 -1.27 11.23 -20.89
C GLU A 27 -0.55 9.88 -20.96
N GLU A 28 0.21 9.49 -19.94
CA GLU A 28 0.89 8.19 -19.97
C GLU A 28 -0.07 7.00 -19.85
N PRO A 29 0.16 5.92 -20.61
CA PRO A 29 -0.62 4.70 -20.48
C PRO A 29 -0.41 4.07 -19.09
N PRO A 30 -1.41 3.34 -18.55
CA PRO A 30 -1.38 2.83 -17.17
C PRO A 30 -0.14 2.00 -16.80
N ASN A 31 0.41 1.25 -17.75
CA ASN A 31 1.60 0.41 -17.53
C ASN A 31 2.88 1.22 -17.30
N LEU A 32 2.98 2.44 -17.84
CA LEU A 32 4.12 3.33 -17.60
C LEU A 32 3.98 4.07 -16.27
N LYS A 33 2.76 4.48 -15.91
CA LYS A 33 2.46 5.06 -14.59
C LYS A 33 2.89 4.17 -13.42
N LEU A 34 2.86 2.83 -13.57
CA LEU A 34 3.33 1.89 -12.54
C LEU A 34 4.86 1.99 -12.29
N LYS A 35 5.62 2.49 -13.27
CA LYS A 35 7.07 2.71 -13.19
C LYS A 35 7.44 4.10 -12.69
N ALA A 36 6.47 4.97 -12.39
CA ALA A 36 6.72 6.32 -11.89
C ALA A 36 7.62 6.30 -10.66
N ASN A 37 8.59 7.19 -10.61
CA ASN A 37 9.56 7.27 -9.50
C ASN A 37 8.86 7.62 -8.18
N ASN A 38 7.95 8.59 -8.22
CA ASN A 38 7.20 9.06 -7.07
C ASN A 38 5.72 8.75 -7.28
N ALA A 39 5.10 8.12 -6.29
CA ALA A 39 3.69 7.74 -6.38
C ALA A 39 3.05 7.69 -4.98
N ILE A 40 1.76 7.98 -4.92
CA ILE A 40 0.93 7.76 -3.74
C ILE A 40 -0.12 6.70 -4.10
N PHE A 41 -0.17 5.63 -3.32
CA PHE A 41 -1.13 4.57 -3.46
C PHE A 41 -2.16 4.67 -2.35
N PHE A 42 -3.43 4.73 -2.73
CA PHE A 42 -4.57 4.62 -1.84
C PHE A 42 -5.15 3.22 -2.02
N MET A 43 -5.06 2.40 -0.98
CA MET A 43 -5.39 0.99 -1.02
C MET A 43 -6.56 0.71 -0.10
N SER A 44 -7.44 -0.18 -0.52
CA SER A 44 -8.39 -0.85 0.36
C SER A 44 -8.30 -2.36 0.19
N PHE A 45 -8.31 -3.08 1.31
CA PHE A 45 -8.15 -4.53 1.34
C PHE A 45 -8.84 -5.12 2.55
N LYS A 46 -9.18 -6.41 2.49
CA LYS A 46 -9.59 -7.19 3.65
C LYS A 46 -8.45 -8.05 4.15
N CYS A 47 -8.30 -8.17 5.46
CA CYS A 47 -7.33 -9.07 6.09
C CYS A 47 -7.90 -9.60 7.40
N ASN A 48 -7.53 -10.83 7.76
CA ASN A 48 -7.75 -11.38 9.09
C ASN A 48 -6.69 -10.76 10.00
N GLY A 49 -6.86 -9.48 10.34
CA GLY A 49 -5.94 -8.80 11.26
C GLY A 49 -6.20 -9.21 12.71
N ASP A 50 -5.85 -8.35 13.65
CA ASP A 50 -5.91 -8.62 15.10
C ASP A 50 -7.34 -8.66 15.68
N ASP A 51 -8.37 -8.88 14.87
CA ASP A 51 -9.74 -8.94 15.35
C ASP A 51 -9.93 -10.18 16.25
N PRO A 52 -10.32 -10.00 17.52
CA PRO A 52 -10.47 -11.12 18.45
C PRO A 52 -11.61 -12.08 18.08
N SER A 53 -12.53 -11.69 17.18
CA SER A 53 -13.57 -12.58 16.65
C SER A 53 -13.08 -13.47 15.51
N GLY A 54 -11.93 -13.16 14.90
CA GLY A 54 -11.38 -13.88 13.75
C GLY A 54 -12.01 -13.52 12.40
N GLU A 55 -12.93 -12.54 12.37
CA GLU A 55 -13.58 -12.09 11.14
C GLU A 55 -12.68 -11.15 10.31
N PRO A 56 -12.68 -11.24 8.96
CA PRO A 56 -11.88 -10.36 8.11
C PRO A 56 -12.33 -8.90 8.18
N LEU A 57 -11.45 -8.03 8.65
CA LEU A 57 -11.67 -6.58 8.73
C LEU A 57 -11.35 -5.88 7.41
N ASP A 58 -12.03 -4.76 7.18
CA ASP A 58 -11.73 -3.85 6.09
C ASP A 58 -10.67 -2.82 6.52
N TYR A 59 -9.60 -2.75 5.74
CA TYR A 59 -8.48 -1.84 5.94
C TYR A 59 -8.38 -0.84 4.80
N GLN A 60 -7.88 0.34 5.16
CA GLN A 60 -7.40 1.34 4.23
C GLN A 60 -5.92 1.60 4.50
N ALA A 61 -5.18 1.90 3.44
CA ALA A 61 -3.79 2.33 3.57
C ALA A 61 -3.44 3.41 2.55
N ILE A 62 -2.59 4.33 2.99
CA ILE A 62 -1.89 5.28 2.13
C ILE A 62 -0.42 4.89 2.13
N VAL A 63 0.11 4.60 0.96
CA VAL A 63 1.53 4.30 0.76
C VAL A 63 2.14 5.35 -0.15
N ARG A 64 3.10 6.12 0.36
CA ARG A 64 3.87 7.06 -0.44
C ARG A 64 5.22 6.46 -0.78
N LYS A 65 5.47 6.31 -2.08
CA LYS A 65 6.76 5.93 -2.64
C LYS A 65 7.49 7.17 -3.13
N THR A 66 8.73 7.34 -2.67
CA THR A 66 9.63 8.39 -3.16
C THR A 66 10.99 7.78 -3.53
N MET A 67 11.51 8.18 -4.69
CA MET A 67 12.83 7.81 -5.20
C MET A 67 13.68 9.08 -5.35
N ASP A 68 14.95 9.05 -4.94
CA ASP A 68 15.86 10.21 -5.06
C ASP A 68 16.73 10.18 -6.33
N GLY A 69 16.46 9.24 -7.24
CA GLY A 69 17.21 9.04 -8.48
C GLY A 69 18.47 8.16 -8.32
N LYS A 70 18.85 7.76 -7.09
CA LYS A 70 19.92 6.79 -6.89
C LYS A 70 19.38 5.36 -7.07
N PRO A 71 20.02 4.51 -7.89
CA PRO A 71 19.56 3.14 -8.08
C PRO A 71 19.44 2.39 -6.75
N GLY A 72 18.28 1.77 -6.54
CA GLY A 72 17.98 0.99 -5.34
C GLY A 72 17.53 1.80 -4.11
N HIS A 73 17.56 3.13 -4.15
CA HIS A 73 17.11 3.94 -3.02
C HIS A 73 15.61 4.25 -3.13
N ILE A 74 14.83 3.60 -2.25
CA ILE A 74 13.38 3.78 -2.14
C ILE A 74 13.07 4.22 -0.72
N ARG A 75 12.26 5.28 -0.56
CA ARG A 75 11.59 5.61 0.69
C ARG A 75 10.11 5.26 0.58
N LEU A 76 9.62 4.46 1.52
CA LEU A 76 8.21 4.15 1.70
C LEU A 76 7.71 4.76 3.00
N GLU A 77 6.64 5.52 2.92
CA GLU A 77 5.90 6.03 4.08
C GLU A 77 4.51 5.38 4.03
N VAL A 78 4.11 4.74 5.13
CA VAL A 78 2.89 3.93 5.19
C VAL A 78 2.05 4.37 6.38
N GLU A 79 0.78 4.64 6.11
CA GLU A 79 -0.26 4.83 7.13
C GLU A 79 -1.41 3.88 6.81
N SER A 80 -1.92 3.17 7.82
CA SER A 80 -3.02 2.21 7.65
C SER A 80 -3.94 2.22 8.86
N TRP A 81 -5.23 1.98 8.62
CA TRP A 81 -6.24 1.90 9.66
C TRP A 81 -7.34 0.91 9.29
N ALA A 82 -7.97 0.32 10.31
CA ALA A 82 -9.15 -0.50 10.16
C ALA A 82 -10.41 0.38 10.16
N GLY A 83 -11.41 0.04 9.34
CA GLY A 83 -12.69 0.76 9.28
C GLY A 83 -12.69 2.00 8.36
N LYS A 84 -13.81 2.74 8.36
CA LYS A 84 -13.88 4.06 7.71
C LYS A 84 -13.23 5.10 8.63
N PRO A 85 -12.48 6.08 8.08
CA PRO A 85 -11.96 7.19 8.87
C PRO A 85 -13.07 7.99 9.54
#